data_AF-A0AAE1VUJ3-F1
#
_entry.id   AF-A0AAE1VUJ3-F1
#
_cell.length_a   1.000
_cell.length_b   1.000
_cell.length_c   1.000
_cell.angle_alpha   90.00
_cell.angle_beta   90.00
_cell.angle_gamma   90.00
#
_symmetry.space_group_name_H-M   'P 1'
#
loop_
_entity.id
_entity.type
_entity.pdbx_description
1 polymer ?
#
loop_
_entity_poly.entity_id
_entity_poly.type
_entity_poly.pdbx_seq_one_letter_code
_entity_poly.pdbx_strand_id
1 'polypeptide(L)'
;MADFSRNVLSSSSVVVAAVLFFLLLSLTEARDHLVGAKTDSWKVPSSESDSLNRWAEKSRFLIGDSLVWKYDGKTDSVLEVSKRDYVACNTSSPIAVHNDGNTR
;
A
#
# COMPACT_ATOMS: atom_id res chain seq x y z
N MET A 1 52.45 22.64 -5.10
CA MET A 1 52.47 21.75 -6.28
C MET A 1 51.77 20.47 -5.85
N ALA A 2 50.66 20.15 -6.50
CA ALA A 2 49.65 19.20 -6.07
C ALA A 2 50.07 17.75 -6.32
N ASP A 3 49.56 16.82 -5.51
CA ASP A 3 48.88 15.66 -6.08
C ASP A 3 47.94 15.03 -5.04
N PHE A 4 46.71 15.53 -4.99
CA PHE A 4 45.61 14.77 -4.40
C PHE A 4 45.30 13.66 -5.41
N SER A 5 45.92 12.50 -5.21
CA SER A 5 45.72 11.31 -6.04
C SER A 5 44.22 11.03 -6.15
N ARG A 6 43.62 11.44 -7.27
CA ARG A 6 42.25 11.09 -7.61
C ARG A 6 42.29 9.59 -7.87
N ASN A 7 41.72 8.79 -6.97
CA ASN A 7 41.44 7.39 -7.26
C ASN A 7 40.51 7.36 -8.47
N VAL A 8 41.07 7.19 -9.67
CA VAL A 8 40.29 7.02 -10.89
C VAL A 8 39.68 5.63 -10.80
N LEU A 9 38.40 5.57 -10.44
CA LEU A 9 37.65 4.33 -10.51
C LEU A 9 37.69 3.83 -11.96
N SER A 10 38.16 2.59 -12.17
CA SER A 10 38.17 1.97 -13.49
C SER A 10 36.74 1.91 -14.04
N SER A 11 36.58 2.07 -15.35
CA SER A 11 35.29 1.93 -16.05
C SER A 11 34.58 0.63 -15.66
N SER A 12 35.32 -0.48 -15.53
CA SER A 12 34.78 -1.76 -15.09
C SER A 12 34.23 -1.71 -13.66
N SER A 13 34.91 -1.02 -12.73
CA SER A 13 34.44 -0.86 -11.35
C SER A 13 33.16 -0.02 -11.26
N VAL A 14 33.05 1.02 -12.10
CA VAL A 14 31.83 1.84 -12.20
C VAL A 14 30.66 1.02 -12.76
N VAL A 15 30.91 0.21 -13.81
CA VAL A 15 29.88 -0.67 -14.39
C VAL A 15 29.41 -1.72 -13.38
N VAL A 16 30.34 -2.38 -12.65
CA VAL A 16 29.97 -3.34 -11.61
C VAL A 16 29.15 -2.69 -10.50
N ALA A 17 29.56 -1.51 -10.02
CA ALA A 17 28.82 -0.76 -9.01
C ALA A 17 27.41 -0.37 -9.50
N ALA A 18 27.28 0.08 -10.76
CA ALA A 18 25.99 0.42 -11.35
C ALA A 18 25.08 -0.81 -11.49
N VAL A 19 25.60 -1.95 -11.96
CA VAL A 19 24.84 -3.21 -12.06
C VAL A 19 24.38 -3.68 -10.68
N LEU A 20 25.26 -3.65 -9.66
CA LEU A 20 24.89 -3.99 -8.28
C LEU A 20 23.81 -3.05 -7.73
N PHE A 21 23.91 -1.75 -8.00
CA PHE A 21 22.89 -0.78 -7.60
C PHE A 21 21.53 -1.08 -8.23
N PHE A 22 21.46 -1.34 -9.54
CA PHE A 22 20.20 -1.72 -10.19
C PHE A 22 19.64 -3.05 -9.68
N LEU A 23 20.49 -4.05 -9.40
CA LEU A 23 20.07 -5.32 -8.80
C LEU A 23 19.47 -5.14 -7.41
N LEU A 24 20.03 -4.24 -6.59
CA LEU A 24 19.48 -3.91 -5.26
C LEU A 24 18.11 -3.21 -5.37
N LEU A 25 17.92 -2.35 -6.36
CA LEU A 25 16.63 -1.67 -6.59
C LEU A 25 15.52 -2.65 -7.00
N SER A 26 15.85 -3.76 -7.66
CA SER A 26 14.86 -4.80 -8.04
C SER A 26 14.36 -5.66 -6.87
N LEU A 27 14.90 -5.51 -5.65
CA LEU A 27 14.50 -6.32 -4.49
C LEU A 27 13.27 -5.78 -3.74
N THR A 28 12.78 -4.59 -4.08
CA THR A 28 11.61 -4.00 -3.44
C THR A 28 10.39 -4.10 -4.35
N GLU A 29 9.28 -4.61 -3.80
CA GLU A 29 7.98 -4.68 -4.45
C GLU A 29 6.94 -4.08 -3.51
N ALA A 30 6.19 -3.08 -3.99
CA ALA A 30 4.99 -2.58 -3.34
C ALA A 30 3.79 -3.37 -3.86
N ARG A 31 2.94 -3.87 -2.97
CA ARG A 31 1.80 -4.72 -3.32
C ARG A 31 0.48 -3.96 -3.26
N ASP A 32 -0.39 -4.25 -4.22
CA ASP A 32 -1.77 -3.83 -4.20
C ASP A 32 -2.64 -4.94 -3.60
N HIS A 33 -3.27 -4.64 -2.46
CA HIS A 33 -4.16 -5.57 -1.76
C HIS A 33 -5.62 -5.23 -2.07
N LEU A 34 -6.29 -6.05 -2.88
CA LEU A 34 -7.73 -5.93 -3.08
C LEU A 34 -8.46 -6.26 -1.76
N VAL A 35 -9.17 -5.28 -1.21
CA VAL A 35 -9.86 -5.40 0.08
C VAL A 35 -10.90 -6.53 0.03
N GLY A 36 -10.77 -7.49 0.94
CA GLY A 36 -11.60 -8.69 0.99
C GLY A 36 -11.32 -9.73 -0.10
N ALA A 37 -10.18 -9.63 -0.81
CA ALA A 37 -9.64 -10.61 -1.78
C ALA A 37 -10.51 -10.94 -3.01
N LYS A 38 -11.65 -10.26 -3.20
CA LYS A 38 -12.52 -10.39 -4.38
C LYS A 38 -13.22 -9.06 -4.63
N THR A 39 -13.73 -8.87 -5.85
CA THR A 39 -14.59 -7.72 -6.17
C THR A 39 -15.89 -7.78 -5.35
N ASP A 40 -16.47 -6.63 -5.07
CA ASP A 40 -17.72 -6.49 -4.29
C ASP A 40 -17.63 -7.08 -2.87
N SER A 41 -16.42 -7.07 -2.30
CA SER A 41 -16.16 -7.39 -0.89
C SER A 41 -16.34 -6.20 0.04
N TRP A 42 -16.31 -4.97 -0.48
CA TRP A 42 -16.69 -3.78 0.28
C TRP A 42 -18.22 -3.73 0.38
N LYS A 43 -18.76 -4.35 1.42
CA LYS A 43 -20.17 -4.42 1.74
C LYS A 43 -20.37 -4.87 3.18
N VAL A 44 -21.59 -4.73 3.69
CA VAL A 44 -21.96 -5.30 4.99
C VAL A 44 -21.81 -6.83 4.95
N PRO A 45 -21.01 -7.43 5.84
CA PRO A 45 -20.80 -8.88 5.85
C PRO A 45 -22.07 -9.61 6.30
N SER A 46 -22.39 -10.72 5.64
CA SER A 46 -23.51 -11.61 6.01
C SER A 46 -23.25 -12.46 7.25
N SER A 47 -21.98 -12.64 7.61
CA SER A 47 -21.53 -13.46 8.73
C SER A 47 -20.16 -13.00 9.22
N GLU A 48 -19.76 -13.37 10.44
CA GLU A 48 -18.42 -13.07 10.98
C GLU A 48 -17.29 -13.68 10.15
N SER A 49 -17.53 -14.81 9.49
CA SER A 49 -16.57 -15.43 8.57
C SER A 49 -16.33 -14.61 7.31
N ASP A 50 -17.28 -13.74 6.93
CA ASP A 50 -17.16 -12.83 5.79
C ASP A 50 -16.57 -11.47 6.19
N SER A 51 -16.20 -11.27 7.46
CA SER A 51 -15.69 -9.99 7.94
C SER A 51 -14.35 -9.62 7.28
N LEU A 52 -14.18 -8.33 6.98
CA LEU A 52 -12.92 -7.80 6.48
C LEU A 52 -11.78 -7.91 7.50
N ASN A 53 -12.09 -8.06 8.79
CA ASN A 53 -11.09 -8.35 9.82
C ASN A 53 -10.42 -9.71 9.59
N ARG A 54 -11.18 -10.77 9.24
CA ARG A 54 -10.62 -12.08 8.91
C ARG A 54 -9.77 -12.08 7.66
N TRP A 55 -10.12 -11.24 6.69
CA TRP A 55 -9.28 -11.01 5.52
C TRP A 55 -7.98 -10.29 5.92
N ALA A 56 -8.06 -9.22 6.70
CA ALA A 56 -6.91 -8.45 7.12
C ALA A 56 -5.92 -9.28 7.96
N GLU A 57 -6.41 -10.17 8.82
CA GLU A 57 -5.59 -11.10 9.62
C GLU A 57 -4.73 -12.06 8.76
N LYS A 58 -5.15 -12.36 7.52
CA LYS A 58 -4.42 -13.23 6.59
C LYS A 58 -3.42 -12.48 5.72
N SER A 59 -3.42 -11.16 5.80
CA SER A 59 -2.60 -10.28 4.97
C SER A 59 -1.48 -9.66 5.80
N ARG A 60 -0.32 -9.46 5.16
CA ARG A 60 0.79 -8.69 5.72
C ARG A 60 0.91 -7.40 4.92
N PHE A 61 0.63 -6.27 5.55
CA PHE A 61 0.72 -4.94 4.95
C PHE A 61 2.10 -4.33 5.24
N LEU A 62 2.79 -3.89 4.20
CA LEU A 62 4.09 -3.23 4.29
C LEU A 62 3.99 -1.76 3.91
N ILE A 63 4.93 -0.95 4.42
CA ILE A 63 5.05 0.44 3.97
C ILE A 63 5.36 0.43 2.47
N GLY A 64 4.57 1.19 1.70
CA GLY A 64 4.63 1.23 0.24
C GLY A 64 3.52 0.41 -0.44
N ASP A 65 2.93 -0.57 0.25
CA ASP A 65 1.73 -1.26 -0.24
C ASP A 65 0.55 -0.30 -0.38
N SER A 66 -0.47 -0.73 -1.11
CA SER A 66 -1.73 0.00 -1.26
C SER A 66 -2.91 -0.91 -1.03
N LEU A 67 -3.99 -0.33 -0.49
CA LEU A 67 -5.25 -1.01 -0.28
C LEU A 67 -6.18 -0.58 -1.42
N VAL A 68 -6.74 -1.53 -2.15
CA VAL A 68 -7.60 -1.24 -3.30
C VAL A 68 -9.04 -1.59 -2.94
N TRP A 69 -9.91 -0.58 -2.92
CA TRP A 69 -11.35 -0.75 -2.74
C TRP A 69 -12.05 -0.65 -4.09
N LYS A 70 -12.94 -1.60 -4.37
CA LYS A 70 -13.83 -1.57 -5.52
C LYS A 70 -15.28 -1.66 -5.03
N TYR A 71 -16.06 -0.63 -5.33
CA TYR A 71 -17.44 -0.48 -4.86
C TYR A 71 -18.24 0.44 -5.80
N ASP A 72 -19.56 0.45 -5.66
CA ASP A 72 -20.39 1.45 -6.34
C ASP A 72 -20.35 2.77 -5.55
N GLY A 73 -19.57 3.74 -6.04
CA GLY A 73 -19.40 5.06 -5.41
C GLY A 73 -20.68 5.90 -5.33
N LYS A 74 -21.80 5.46 -5.93
CA LYS A 74 -23.12 6.11 -5.75
C LYS A 74 -23.86 5.62 -4.52
N THR A 75 -23.55 4.40 -4.05
CA THR A 75 -24.29 3.73 -2.97
C THR A 75 -23.43 3.45 -1.75
N ASP A 76 -22.10 3.48 -1.90
CA ASP A 76 -21.15 3.25 -0.83
C ASP A 76 -19.96 4.23 -0.89
N SER A 77 -19.16 4.26 0.17
CA SER A 77 -18.01 5.14 0.35
C SER A 77 -16.94 4.49 1.24
N VAL A 78 -15.70 4.97 1.15
CA VAL A 78 -14.62 4.58 2.08
C VAL A 78 -14.25 5.78 2.92
N LEU A 79 -14.25 5.60 4.24
CA LEU A 79 -13.89 6.63 5.22
C LEU A 79 -12.63 6.21 5.98
N GLU A 80 -11.59 7.03 5.92
CA GLU A 80 -10.45 6.90 6.82
C GLU A 80 -10.80 7.56 8.16
N VAL A 81 -10.65 6.84 9.26
CA VAL A 81 -11.11 7.30 10.58
C VAL A 81 -10.09 6.99 11.67
N SER A 82 -10.20 7.70 12.79
CA SER A 82 -9.43 7.39 13.99
C SER A 82 -9.86 6.04 14.60
N LYS A 83 -9.01 5.42 15.41
CA LYS A 83 -9.38 4.19 16.15
C LYS A 83 -10.65 4.37 17.00
N ARG A 84 -10.81 5.54 17.63
CA ARG A 84 -11.99 5.82 18.46
C ARG A 84 -13.26 5.80 17.61
N ASP A 85 -13.22 6.47 16.47
CA ASP A 85 -14.37 6.60 15.58
C ASP A 85 -14.68 5.28 14.87
N TYR A 86 -13.66 4.48 14.53
CA TYR A 86 -13.83 3.11 14.05
C TYR A 86 -14.61 2.24 15.06
N VAL A 87 -14.19 2.23 16.34
CA VAL A 87 -14.85 1.43 17.39
C VAL A 87 -16.27 1.89 17.68
N ALA A 88 -16.54 3.21 17.59
CA ALA A 88 -17.86 3.78 17.83
C ALA A 88 -18.76 3.82 16.58
N CYS A 89 -18.27 3.38 15.42
CA CYS A 89 -18.91 3.57 14.12
C CYS A 89 -19.30 5.04 13.83
N ASN A 90 -18.48 5.99 14.26
CA ASN A 90 -18.73 7.41 14.04
C ASN A 90 -18.19 7.88 12.69
N THR A 91 -19.07 8.34 11.82
CA THR A 91 -18.73 8.81 10.46
C THR A 91 -18.75 10.33 10.32
N SER A 92 -18.96 11.07 11.42
CA SER A 92 -19.26 12.51 11.38
C SER A 92 -18.03 13.39 11.09
N SER A 93 -16.82 12.91 11.34
CA SER A 93 -15.57 13.67 11.15
C SER A 93 -14.43 12.75 10.71
N PRO A 94 -14.49 12.21 9.48
CA PRO A 94 -13.45 11.35 8.93
C PRO A 94 -12.17 12.14 8.63
N ILE A 95 -11.05 11.44 8.61
CA ILE A 95 -9.74 11.96 8.18
C ILE A 95 -9.74 12.18 6.67
N ALA A 96 -10.29 11.21 5.93
CA ALA A 96 -10.46 11.26 4.48
C ALA A 96 -11.76 10.59 4.04
N VAL A 97 -12.31 11.03 2.92
CA VAL A 97 -13.55 10.53 2.31
C VAL A 97 -13.29 10.19 0.85
N HIS A 98 -13.68 8.99 0.45
CA HIS A 98 -13.56 8.52 -0.92
C HIS A 98 -14.92 8.00 -1.43
N ASN A 99 -15.36 8.52 -2.58
CA ASN A 99 -16.63 8.18 -3.23
C ASN A 99 -16.43 7.88 -4.73
N ASP A 100 -15.20 7.54 -5.14
CA ASP A 100 -14.84 7.34 -6.54
C ASP A 100 -15.18 5.93 -7.07
N GLY A 101 -15.58 5.01 -6.18
CA GLY A 101 -15.88 3.61 -6.49
C GLY A 101 -14.65 2.75 -6.77
N ASN A 102 -13.45 3.34 -6.81
CA ASN A 102 -12.20 2.65 -7.05
C ASN A 102 -11.04 3.37 -6.35
N THR A 103 -11.03 3.28 -5.02
CA THR A 103 -10.07 3.97 -4.15
C THR A 103 -8.79 3.15 -3.99
N ARG A 104 -7.63 3.82 -3.98
CA ARG A 104 -6.29 3.23 -3.75
C ARG A 104 -5.53 3.97 -2.66
#